data_AF-A0A935FPP0-F1
#
_entry.id   AF-A0A935FPP0-F1
#
_cell.length_a   1.000
_cell.length_b   1.000
_cell.length_c   1.000
_cell.angle_alpha   90.00
_cell.angle_beta   90.00
_cell.angle_gamma   90.00
#
_symmetry.space_group_name_H-M   'P 1'
#
loop_
_entity.id
_entity.type
_entity.pdbx_description
1 polymer ?
#
loop_
_entity_poly.entity_id
_entity_poly.type
_entity_poly.pdbx_seq_one_letter_code
_entity_poly.pdbx_strand_id
1 'polypeptide(L)'
;MALPQQSSNNNFNAKKFYSLTLNGDIPEALQLLSTEQSLMNENELKIKNEFEKRFAGAEDESDFLIRKNSGINDLLLVYRDYWRRSFISGQNNDTALKKELTHFFRNLYTSNDYAESTFEDDTLDIFLKRYVNENGLKTTGFGMTGKFYDLLVWKDEHDTTYEFDLNGRKISPRVVFMTGFVTLGWEEYATLGRHYPGGWATKEAIYCVKDVYDLNSENFLVSYLAHEGQHFEDYKLFPKLSGTDLEYRAKLVELSMANETLLKTLTFFINNADYESDNAHSIANYCVIRDLSKEIFETEFVNDTEQWSVVSLKSINKASVKLLEKNTEDLMNAGSEVVSFIKP
;
A
#
# COMPACT_ATOMS: atom_id res chain seq x y z
N MET A 1 49.29 -11.20 1.28
CA MET A 1 48.24 -10.31 1.78
C MET A 1 46.96 -10.72 1.07
N ALA A 2 46.18 -11.58 1.71
CA ALA A 2 44.88 -12.00 1.19
C ALA A 2 43.85 -10.94 1.63
N LEU A 3 43.07 -10.44 0.67
CA LEU A 3 41.90 -9.60 0.95
C LEU A 3 40.96 -10.38 1.87
N PRO A 4 40.28 -9.72 2.84
CA PRO A 4 39.28 -10.40 3.64
C PRO A 4 38.14 -10.82 2.71
N GLN A 5 37.83 -12.12 2.66
CA GLN A 5 36.54 -12.58 2.20
C GLN A 5 35.48 -11.90 3.07
N GLN A 6 34.72 -10.97 2.49
CA GLN A 6 33.41 -10.65 3.02
C GLN A 6 32.59 -11.92 2.94
N SER A 7 32.42 -12.60 4.08
CA SER A 7 31.36 -13.57 4.25
C SER A 7 30.04 -12.82 4.17
N SER A 8 29.46 -12.73 2.96
CA SER A 8 28.07 -12.34 2.82
C SER A 8 27.26 -13.39 3.56
N ASN A 9 26.65 -12.99 4.66
CA ASN A 9 25.72 -13.84 5.40
C ASN A 9 24.52 -14.08 4.47
N ASN A 10 24.55 -15.19 3.72
CA ASN A 10 23.54 -15.61 2.73
C ASN A 10 22.28 -16.15 3.44
N ASN A 11 21.73 -15.39 4.38
CA ASN A 11 20.43 -15.69 4.96
C ASN A 11 19.35 -14.93 4.18
N PHE A 12 18.20 -15.58 3.96
CA PHE A 12 17.05 -14.94 3.32
C PHE A 12 16.67 -13.67 4.08
N ASN A 13 16.76 -12.53 3.40
CA ASN A 13 16.35 -11.25 3.97
C ASN A 13 14.87 -11.02 3.66
N ALA A 14 14.00 -11.55 4.53
CA ALA A 14 12.54 -11.40 4.40
C ALA A 14 12.09 -9.93 4.26
N LYS A 15 12.79 -9.00 4.94
CA LYS A 15 12.47 -7.57 4.86
C LYS A 15 12.71 -7.02 3.46
N LYS A 16 13.91 -7.27 2.92
CA LYS A 16 14.27 -6.82 1.58
C LYS A 16 13.38 -7.49 0.53
N PHE A 17 13.07 -8.77 0.71
CA PHE A 17 12.14 -9.50 -0.15
C PHE A 17 10.77 -8.81 -0.21
N TYR A 18 10.14 -8.55 0.94
CA TYR A 18 8.81 -7.94 0.93
C TYR A 18 8.80 -6.49 0.44
N SER A 19 9.87 -5.73 0.72
CA SER A 19 10.04 -4.38 0.16
C SER A 19 10.10 -4.41 -1.38
N LEU A 20 10.88 -5.31 -1.98
CA LEU A 20 10.92 -5.47 -3.44
C LEU A 20 9.56 -5.89 -4.01
N THR A 21 8.89 -6.86 -3.38
CA THR A 21 7.57 -7.30 -3.85
C THR A 21 6.52 -6.21 -3.78
N LEU A 22 6.58 -5.34 -2.76
CA LEU A 22 5.67 -4.21 -2.60
C LEU A 22 5.98 -3.08 -3.60
N ASN A 23 7.20 -3.01 -4.13
CA ASN A 23 7.54 -2.09 -5.23
C ASN A 23 7.21 -2.66 -6.62
N GLY A 24 6.82 -3.93 -6.72
CA GLY A 24 6.60 -4.64 -7.99
C GLY A 24 7.88 -5.21 -8.62
N ASP A 25 9.02 -5.15 -7.91
CA ASP A 25 10.34 -5.60 -8.38
C ASP A 25 10.51 -7.12 -8.19
N ILE A 26 9.64 -7.89 -8.84
CA ILE A 26 9.58 -9.35 -8.72
C ILE A 26 10.86 -10.06 -9.24
N PRO A 27 11.51 -9.64 -10.34
CA PRO A 27 12.76 -10.25 -10.78
C PRO A 27 13.87 -10.20 -9.72
N GLU A 28 14.04 -9.06 -9.05
CA GLU A 28 14.99 -8.85 -7.96
C GLU A 28 14.59 -9.66 -6.72
N ALA A 29 13.29 -9.74 -6.42
CA ALA A 29 12.78 -10.57 -5.32
C ALA A 29 13.06 -12.08 -5.56
N LEU A 30 12.91 -12.56 -6.80
CA LEU A 30 13.27 -13.93 -7.19
C LEU A 30 14.77 -14.20 -7.02
N GLN A 31 15.63 -13.23 -7.34
CA GLN A 31 17.08 -13.37 -7.12
C GLN A 31 17.42 -13.53 -5.63
N LEU A 32 16.74 -12.83 -4.73
CA LEU A 32 16.93 -13.02 -3.27
C LEU A 32 16.56 -14.42 -2.79
N LEU A 33 15.66 -15.10 -3.48
CA LEU A 33 15.26 -16.47 -3.17
C LEU A 33 16.19 -17.52 -3.78
N SER A 34 17.19 -17.13 -4.58
CA SER A 34 18.15 -18.07 -5.20
C SER A 34 19.19 -18.65 -4.23
N THR A 35 19.13 -18.27 -2.94
CA THR A 35 19.97 -18.82 -1.86
C THR A 35 19.85 -20.35 -1.74
N GLU A 36 20.93 -21.00 -1.30
CA GLU A 36 20.93 -22.45 -1.05
C GLU A 36 19.81 -22.84 -0.08
N GLN A 37 18.93 -23.76 -0.51
CA GLN A 37 17.80 -24.24 0.29
C GLN A 37 18.22 -24.84 1.64
N SER A 38 19.43 -25.39 1.72
CA SER A 38 20.04 -25.94 2.94
C SER A 38 20.19 -24.92 4.08
N LEU A 39 20.18 -23.62 3.75
CA LEU A 39 20.29 -22.52 4.70
C LEU A 39 18.93 -21.93 5.11
N MET A 40 17.85 -22.34 4.45
CA MET A 40 16.50 -21.82 4.70
C MET A 40 15.78 -22.58 5.82
N ASN A 41 15.07 -21.86 6.68
CA ASN A 41 14.11 -22.47 7.60
C ASN A 41 12.80 -22.84 6.88
N GLU A 42 11.92 -23.58 7.56
CA GLU A 42 10.67 -24.09 6.97
C GLU A 42 9.75 -22.98 6.42
N ASN A 43 9.67 -21.83 7.10
CA ASN A 43 8.85 -20.71 6.66
C ASN A 43 9.43 -20.06 5.40
N GLU A 44 10.76 -19.92 5.33
CA GLU A 44 11.46 -19.36 4.17
C GLU A 44 11.32 -20.27 2.95
N LEU A 45 11.43 -21.59 3.15
CA LEU A 45 11.20 -22.56 2.08
C LEU A 45 9.75 -22.52 1.58
N LYS A 46 8.78 -22.31 2.46
CA LYS A 46 7.38 -22.12 2.08
C LYS A 46 7.17 -20.85 1.27
N ILE A 47 7.75 -19.72 1.70
CA ILE A 47 7.70 -18.45 0.95
C ILE A 47 8.32 -18.65 -0.43
N LYS A 48 9.52 -19.23 -0.51
CA LYS A 48 10.20 -19.53 -1.77
C LYS A 48 9.32 -20.35 -2.71
N ASN A 49 8.82 -21.49 -2.26
CA ASN A 49 8.03 -22.40 -3.09
C ASN A 49 6.75 -21.74 -3.62
N GLU A 50 6.02 -21.00 -2.76
CA GLU A 50 4.78 -20.34 -3.18
C GLU A 50 5.06 -19.16 -4.14
N PHE A 51 6.14 -18.43 -3.92
CA PHE A 51 6.53 -17.32 -4.79
C PHE A 51 7.01 -17.82 -6.16
N GLU A 52 7.79 -18.91 -6.19
CA GLU A 52 8.26 -19.53 -7.44
C GLU A 52 7.10 -20.09 -8.27
N LYS A 53 6.14 -20.78 -7.64
CA LYS A 53 4.91 -21.22 -8.34
C LYS A 53 4.17 -20.05 -9.01
N ARG A 54 4.18 -18.88 -8.37
CA ARG A 54 3.48 -17.69 -8.87
C ARG A 54 4.22 -16.99 -10.00
N PHE A 55 5.54 -16.87 -9.90
CA PHE A 55 6.32 -15.95 -10.75
C PHE A 55 7.47 -16.57 -11.55
N ALA A 56 7.96 -17.77 -11.22
CA ALA A 56 9.14 -18.34 -11.88
C ALA A 56 8.81 -19.08 -13.19
N GLY A 57 7.59 -19.62 -13.32
CA GLY A 57 7.15 -20.37 -14.50
C GLY A 57 6.71 -19.50 -15.67
N ALA A 58 6.28 -20.13 -16.77
CA ALA A 58 5.59 -19.42 -17.85
C ALA A 58 4.19 -18.94 -17.40
N GLU A 59 3.50 -19.78 -16.62
CA GLU A 59 2.18 -19.53 -16.05
C GLU A 59 2.26 -19.37 -14.52
N ASP A 60 1.18 -18.90 -13.89
CA ASP A 60 1.02 -18.94 -12.43
C ASP A 60 0.40 -20.28 -12.02
N GLU A 61 1.22 -21.10 -11.36
CA GLU A 61 0.89 -22.42 -10.82
C GLU A 61 0.47 -22.36 -9.33
N SER A 62 0.30 -21.16 -8.78
CA SER A 62 -0.15 -20.98 -7.40
C SER A 62 -1.65 -21.23 -7.26
N ASP A 63 -2.09 -21.40 -6.01
CA ASP A 63 -3.50 -21.60 -5.67
C ASP A 63 -4.29 -20.27 -5.55
N PHE A 64 -3.75 -19.14 -6.05
CA PHE A 64 -4.33 -17.81 -5.84
C PHE A 64 -5.80 -17.72 -6.28
N LEU A 65 -6.07 -18.05 -7.55
CA LEU A 65 -7.43 -18.00 -8.09
C LEU A 65 -8.36 -19.03 -7.42
N ILE A 66 -7.83 -20.18 -7.02
CA ILE A 66 -8.59 -21.22 -6.30
C ILE A 66 -9.03 -20.68 -4.92
N ARG A 67 -8.14 -20.04 -4.19
CA ARG A 67 -8.44 -19.45 -2.87
C ARG A 67 -9.39 -18.26 -2.95
N LYS A 68 -9.40 -17.53 -4.07
CA LYS A 68 -10.26 -16.35 -4.29
C LYS A 68 -11.52 -16.65 -5.11
N ASN A 69 -11.89 -17.94 -5.23
CA ASN A 69 -13.04 -18.38 -6.02
C ASN A 69 -14.33 -17.63 -5.66
N SER A 70 -14.94 -16.97 -6.66
CA SER A 70 -16.15 -16.15 -6.52
C SER A 70 -16.88 -16.02 -7.87
N GLY A 71 -17.99 -15.27 -7.91
CA GLY A 71 -18.72 -14.96 -9.15
C GLY A 71 -17.93 -14.13 -10.17
N ILE A 72 -16.77 -13.58 -9.79
CA ILE A 72 -15.95 -12.72 -10.66
C ILE A 72 -14.61 -13.35 -11.07
N ASN A 73 -14.48 -14.68 -11.02
CA ASN A 73 -13.21 -15.37 -11.32
C ASN A 73 -12.59 -14.97 -12.66
N ASP A 74 -13.39 -14.87 -13.71
CA ASP A 74 -12.87 -14.54 -15.05
C ASP A 74 -12.32 -13.11 -15.10
N LEU A 75 -12.96 -12.18 -14.38
CA LEU A 75 -12.44 -10.82 -14.22
C LEU A 75 -11.15 -10.82 -13.38
N LEU A 76 -11.12 -11.57 -12.28
CA LEU A 76 -9.92 -11.68 -11.44
C LEU A 76 -8.74 -12.31 -12.20
N LEU A 77 -9.01 -13.27 -13.08
CA LEU A 77 -8.00 -13.86 -13.96
C LEU A 77 -7.36 -12.79 -14.88
N VAL A 78 -8.16 -11.92 -15.51
CA VAL A 78 -7.65 -10.82 -16.34
C VAL A 78 -6.72 -9.90 -15.54
N TYR A 79 -7.12 -9.49 -14.34
CA TYR A 79 -6.29 -8.65 -13.48
C TYR A 79 -5.03 -9.36 -12.98
N ARG A 80 -5.14 -10.62 -12.54
CA ARG A 80 -4.01 -11.44 -12.09
C ARG A 80 -2.96 -11.56 -13.19
N ASP A 81 -3.39 -11.86 -14.42
CA ASP A 81 -2.49 -11.97 -15.58
C ASP A 81 -1.83 -10.63 -15.91
N TYR A 82 -2.58 -9.52 -15.85
CA TYR A 82 -2.02 -8.18 -15.99
C TYR A 82 -0.95 -7.87 -14.94
N TRP A 83 -1.22 -8.13 -13.65
CA TRP A 83 -0.25 -7.89 -12.57
C TRP A 83 1.01 -8.73 -12.79
N ARG A 84 0.85 -10.03 -13.02
CA ARG A 84 1.95 -10.96 -13.24
C ARG A 84 2.83 -10.54 -14.42
N ARG A 85 2.23 -10.22 -15.57
CA ARG A 85 2.97 -9.77 -16.75
C ARG A 85 3.73 -8.47 -16.46
N SER A 86 3.08 -7.51 -15.78
CA SER A 86 3.69 -6.22 -15.47
C SER A 86 4.88 -6.33 -14.53
N PHE A 87 4.78 -7.20 -13.54
CA PHE A 87 5.89 -7.47 -12.63
C PHE A 87 7.07 -8.17 -13.31
N ILE A 88 6.81 -9.21 -14.11
CA ILE A 88 7.87 -9.98 -14.76
C ILE A 88 8.60 -9.13 -15.81
N SER A 89 7.88 -8.28 -16.56
CA SER A 89 8.50 -7.44 -17.59
C SER A 89 9.12 -6.15 -17.04
N GLY A 90 8.82 -5.76 -15.80
CA GLY A 90 9.19 -4.45 -15.25
C GLY A 90 8.53 -3.27 -16.01
N GLN A 91 7.38 -3.52 -16.65
CA GLN A 91 6.68 -2.52 -17.48
C GLN A 91 5.19 -2.58 -17.21
N ASN A 92 4.53 -1.42 -17.23
CA ASN A 92 3.08 -1.34 -17.06
C ASN A 92 2.38 -1.85 -18.33
N ASN A 93 1.72 -3.02 -18.25
CA ASN A 93 1.01 -3.63 -19.38
C ASN A 93 -0.41 -3.06 -19.57
N ASP A 94 -0.59 -1.77 -19.32
CA ASP A 94 -1.89 -1.12 -19.17
C ASP A 94 -2.73 -1.17 -20.45
N THR A 95 -2.09 -0.98 -21.60
CA THR A 95 -2.78 -1.04 -22.89
C THR A 95 -3.32 -2.45 -23.16
N ALA A 96 -2.60 -3.49 -22.74
CA ALA A 96 -3.05 -4.87 -22.89
C ALA A 96 -4.25 -5.15 -21.97
N LEU A 97 -4.17 -4.73 -20.69
CA LEU A 97 -5.28 -4.84 -19.74
C LEU A 97 -6.55 -4.17 -20.28
N LYS A 98 -6.47 -2.92 -20.73
CA LYS A 98 -7.64 -2.20 -21.24
C LYS A 98 -8.27 -2.90 -22.45
N LYS A 99 -7.46 -3.49 -23.33
CA LYS A 99 -7.96 -4.29 -24.47
C LYS A 99 -8.64 -5.57 -24.01
N GLU A 100 -8.05 -6.30 -23.08
CA GLU A 100 -8.62 -7.53 -22.51
C GLU A 100 -9.95 -7.24 -21.80
N LEU A 101 -10.01 -6.20 -20.96
CA LEU A 101 -11.25 -5.77 -20.30
C LEU A 101 -12.30 -5.28 -21.30
N THR A 102 -11.89 -4.55 -22.35
CA THR A 102 -12.80 -4.13 -23.42
C THR A 102 -13.44 -5.35 -24.10
N HIS A 103 -12.64 -6.35 -24.45
CA HIS A 103 -13.15 -7.58 -25.05
C HIS A 103 -14.08 -8.34 -24.08
N PHE A 104 -13.66 -8.48 -22.82
CA PHE A 104 -14.44 -9.11 -21.75
C PHE A 104 -15.83 -8.46 -21.61
N PHE A 105 -15.90 -7.14 -21.44
CA PHE A 105 -17.17 -6.44 -21.25
C PHE A 105 -18.01 -6.35 -22.53
N ARG A 106 -17.41 -6.36 -23.72
CA ARG A 106 -18.16 -6.41 -24.97
C ARG A 106 -18.94 -7.70 -25.11
N ASN A 107 -18.27 -8.83 -24.85
CA ASN A 107 -18.90 -10.15 -24.93
C ASN A 107 -20.08 -10.28 -23.95
N LEU A 108 -20.05 -9.55 -22.84
CA LEU A 108 -21.11 -9.58 -21.81
C LEU A 108 -22.24 -8.59 -22.05
N TYR A 109 -21.92 -7.35 -22.44
CA TYR A 109 -22.85 -6.22 -22.39
C TYR A 109 -23.18 -5.58 -23.72
N THR A 110 -22.46 -5.91 -24.79
CA THR A 110 -22.65 -5.29 -26.10
C THR A 110 -23.01 -6.33 -27.14
N SER A 111 -23.93 -5.99 -28.03
CA SER A 111 -24.34 -6.87 -29.14
C SER A 111 -23.42 -6.77 -30.36
N ASN A 112 -22.31 -6.02 -30.28
CA ASN A 112 -21.46 -5.69 -31.41
C ASN A 112 -20.03 -6.22 -31.21
N ASP A 113 -19.73 -7.34 -31.86
CA ASP A 113 -18.44 -8.05 -31.86
C ASP A 113 -17.26 -7.27 -32.50
N TYR A 114 -17.50 -6.08 -33.10
CA TYR A 114 -16.58 -5.53 -34.11
C TYR A 114 -16.19 -4.05 -33.99
N ALA A 115 -16.34 -3.41 -32.83
CA ALA A 115 -15.68 -2.12 -32.64
C ALA A 115 -14.19 -2.37 -32.31
N GLU A 116 -13.23 -1.94 -33.12
CA GLU A 116 -11.80 -2.15 -32.82
C GLU A 116 -11.27 -1.24 -31.69
N SER A 117 -12.01 -0.20 -31.31
CA SER A 117 -11.55 0.79 -30.34
C SER A 117 -11.52 0.24 -28.92
N THR A 118 -10.46 0.46 -28.17
CA THR A 118 -10.44 0.20 -26.72
C THR A 118 -11.45 1.12 -26.03
N PHE A 119 -12.10 0.65 -24.95
CA PHE A 119 -12.91 1.53 -24.11
C PHE A 119 -12.03 2.55 -23.37
N GLU A 120 -12.55 3.76 -23.22
CA GLU A 120 -11.99 4.78 -22.33
C GLU A 120 -12.18 4.36 -20.86
N ASP A 121 -11.37 4.91 -19.97
CA ASP A 121 -11.32 4.53 -18.55
C ASP A 121 -12.68 4.66 -17.86
N ASP A 122 -13.44 5.72 -18.14
CA ASP A 122 -14.80 5.91 -17.60
C ASP A 122 -15.76 4.79 -18.05
N THR A 123 -15.60 4.30 -19.27
CA THR A 123 -16.44 3.21 -19.80
C THR A 123 -16.05 1.88 -19.17
N LEU A 124 -14.75 1.65 -18.98
CA LEU A 124 -14.25 0.49 -18.24
C LEU A 124 -14.74 0.50 -16.79
N ASP A 125 -14.70 1.65 -16.10
CA ASP A 125 -15.20 1.80 -14.74
C ASP A 125 -16.68 1.45 -14.62
N ILE A 126 -17.51 1.98 -15.53
CA ILE A 126 -18.96 1.70 -15.55
C ILE A 126 -19.22 0.21 -15.71
N PHE A 127 -18.58 -0.46 -16.68
CA PHE A 127 -18.82 -1.89 -16.92
C PHE A 127 -18.23 -2.78 -15.83
N LEU A 128 -17.07 -2.42 -15.28
CA LEU A 128 -16.46 -3.13 -14.15
C LEU A 128 -17.38 -3.08 -12.93
N LYS A 129 -17.82 -1.88 -12.53
CA LYS A 129 -18.77 -1.72 -11.40
C LYS A 129 -20.06 -2.48 -11.66
N ARG A 130 -20.60 -2.41 -12.88
CA ARG A 130 -21.80 -3.16 -13.25
C ARG A 130 -21.61 -4.66 -13.09
N TYR A 131 -20.53 -5.23 -13.63
CA TYR A 131 -20.25 -6.66 -13.55
C TYR A 131 -20.07 -7.15 -12.12
N VAL A 132 -19.32 -6.42 -11.31
CA VAL A 132 -19.12 -6.76 -9.90
C VAL A 132 -20.44 -6.69 -9.13
N ASN A 133 -21.26 -5.65 -9.35
CA ASN A 133 -22.54 -5.47 -8.67
C ASN A 133 -23.58 -6.53 -9.08
N GLU A 134 -23.64 -6.91 -10.36
CA GLU A 134 -24.52 -7.98 -10.85
C GLU A 134 -24.18 -9.34 -10.22
N ASN A 135 -22.94 -9.52 -9.75
CA ASN A 135 -22.48 -10.67 -8.98
C ASN A 135 -22.67 -10.54 -7.46
N GLY A 136 -23.38 -9.50 -6.99
CA GLY A 136 -23.68 -9.29 -5.57
C GLY A 136 -22.46 -8.84 -4.74
N LEU A 137 -21.45 -8.27 -5.39
CA LEU A 137 -20.22 -7.77 -4.78
C LEU A 137 -20.12 -6.24 -4.96
N LYS A 138 -19.09 -5.64 -4.36
CA LYS A 138 -18.79 -4.21 -4.44
C LYS A 138 -17.32 -3.98 -4.79
N THR A 139 -17.00 -2.82 -5.35
CA THR A 139 -15.64 -2.48 -5.81
C THR A 139 -15.39 -0.97 -5.82
N THR A 140 -14.11 -0.59 -5.70
CA THR A 140 -13.65 0.79 -5.90
C THR A 140 -13.83 1.27 -7.33
N GLY A 141 -13.86 0.34 -8.31
CA GLY A 141 -13.97 0.67 -9.72
C GLY A 141 -12.68 0.44 -10.49
N PHE A 142 -12.64 0.95 -11.72
CA PHE A 142 -11.45 0.94 -12.55
C PHE A 142 -10.55 2.13 -12.19
N GLY A 143 -9.31 1.85 -11.77
CA GLY A 143 -8.37 2.87 -11.36
C GLY A 143 -7.02 2.28 -10.99
N MET A 144 -6.04 3.14 -10.75
CA MET A 144 -4.70 2.74 -10.34
C MET A 144 -4.51 2.90 -8.83
N THR A 145 -3.79 1.95 -8.25
CA THR A 145 -3.22 2.06 -6.89
C THR A 145 -1.70 2.00 -7.05
N GLY A 146 -1.01 3.11 -6.77
CA GLY A 146 0.42 3.22 -7.07
C GLY A 146 0.70 3.08 -8.57
N LYS A 147 1.52 2.09 -8.94
CA LYS A 147 2.00 1.90 -10.33
C LYS A 147 1.06 1.10 -11.23
N PHE A 148 0.08 0.39 -10.67
CA PHE A 148 -0.69 -0.61 -11.42
C PHE A 148 -2.19 -0.34 -11.32
N TYR A 149 -2.93 -0.70 -12.38
CA TYR A 149 -4.39 -0.81 -12.31
C TYR A 149 -4.78 -1.89 -11.31
N ASP A 150 -5.74 -1.55 -10.45
CA ASP A 150 -6.07 -2.35 -9.28
C ASP A 150 -7.50 -2.90 -9.34
N LEU A 151 -7.75 -3.92 -8.53
CA LEU A 151 -9.06 -4.54 -8.37
C LEU A 151 -9.29 -4.89 -6.91
N LEU A 152 -10.01 -4.03 -6.20
CA LEU A 152 -10.51 -4.31 -4.85
C LEU A 152 -11.97 -4.73 -4.94
N VAL A 153 -12.30 -5.90 -4.40
CA VAL A 153 -13.66 -6.43 -4.45
C VAL A 153 -14.03 -7.08 -3.12
N TRP A 154 -15.19 -6.69 -2.57
CA TRP A 154 -15.72 -7.19 -1.30
C TRP A 154 -17.21 -7.50 -1.37
N LYS A 155 -17.73 -8.17 -0.34
CA LYS A 155 -19.14 -8.59 -0.27
C LYS A 155 -19.99 -7.52 0.40
N ASP A 156 -19.67 -7.23 1.65
CA ASP A 156 -20.52 -6.48 2.56
C ASP A 156 -19.84 -5.21 3.01
N GLU A 157 -20.64 -4.16 3.19
CA GLU A 157 -20.15 -2.92 3.80
C GLU A 157 -21.23 -2.33 4.70
N HIS A 158 -20.81 -1.58 5.71
CA HIS A 158 -21.71 -0.78 6.51
C HIS A 158 -21.09 0.58 6.82
N ASP A 159 -21.93 1.60 6.77
CA ASP A 159 -21.55 2.97 7.06
C ASP A 159 -21.82 3.30 8.53
N THR A 160 -20.91 4.05 9.13
CA THR A 160 -21.14 4.73 10.41
C THR A 160 -20.45 6.09 10.43
N THR A 161 -20.73 6.88 11.44
CA THR A 161 -19.93 8.07 11.77
C THR A 161 -19.07 7.73 12.98
N TYR A 162 -17.76 7.98 12.88
CA TYR A 162 -16.82 7.68 13.95
C TYR A 162 -16.20 8.97 14.46
N GLU A 163 -16.44 9.33 15.72
CA GLU A 163 -15.81 10.50 16.35
C GLU A 163 -14.53 10.08 17.08
N PHE A 164 -13.42 10.74 16.80
CA PHE A 164 -12.16 10.53 17.49
C PHE A 164 -11.32 11.81 17.51
N ASP A 165 -10.32 11.81 18.39
CA ASP A 165 -9.37 12.91 18.55
C ASP A 165 -8.10 12.66 17.74
N LEU A 166 -7.71 13.66 16.95
CA LEU A 166 -6.51 13.67 16.10
C LEU A 166 -5.59 14.81 16.58
N ASN A 167 -4.78 14.52 17.60
CA ASN A 167 -3.89 15.48 18.26
C ASN A 167 -4.62 16.73 18.79
N GLY A 168 -5.68 16.54 19.57
CA GLY A 168 -6.50 17.60 20.17
C GLY A 168 -7.58 18.15 19.24
N ARG A 169 -7.68 17.65 18.00
CA ARG A 169 -8.72 18.01 17.04
C ARG A 169 -9.74 16.89 16.94
N LYS A 170 -10.99 17.18 17.29
CA LYS A 170 -12.09 16.24 17.08
C LYS A 170 -12.46 16.18 15.60
N ILE A 171 -12.42 14.97 15.04
CA ILE A 171 -12.90 14.70 13.68
C ILE A 171 -13.99 13.65 13.69
N SER A 172 -14.89 13.72 12.72
CA SER A 172 -16.08 12.87 12.63
C SER A 172 -16.34 12.44 11.18
N PRO A 173 -15.42 11.70 10.54
CA PRO A 173 -15.63 11.21 9.17
C PRO A 173 -16.75 10.17 9.12
N ARG A 174 -17.36 10.05 7.94
CA ARG A 174 -18.08 8.83 7.57
C ARG A 174 -17.05 7.71 7.41
N VAL A 175 -17.29 6.59 8.08
CA VAL A 175 -16.47 5.39 8.01
C VAL A 175 -17.26 4.29 7.32
N VAL A 176 -16.71 3.75 6.23
CA VAL A 176 -17.28 2.62 5.49
C VAL A 176 -16.50 1.37 5.85
N PHE A 177 -17.07 0.50 6.67
CA PHE A 177 -16.44 -0.76 7.04
C PHE A 177 -16.79 -1.85 6.03
N MET A 178 -15.79 -2.37 5.34
CA MET A 178 -15.92 -3.40 4.31
C MET A 178 -15.46 -4.75 4.85
N THR A 179 -16.16 -5.82 4.47
CA THR A 179 -15.90 -7.19 4.93
C THR A 179 -16.07 -8.21 3.81
N GLY A 180 -15.41 -9.35 3.96
CA GLY A 180 -15.58 -10.47 3.04
C GLY A 180 -14.92 -10.22 1.67
N PHE A 181 -13.68 -9.71 1.69
CA PHE A 181 -12.92 -9.43 0.48
C PHE A 181 -12.68 -10.68 -0.37
N VAL A 182 -12.97 -10.54 -1.66
CA VAL A 182 -12.58 -11.50 -2.71
C VAL A 182 -11.11 -11.24 -3.07
N THR A 183 -10.75 -9.99 -3.33
CA THR A 183 -9.36 -9.59 -3.59
C THR A 183 -9.10 -8.20 -3.00
N LEU A 184 -7.90 -8.05 -2.42
CA LEU A 184 -7.37 -6.79 -1.90
C LEU A 184 -6.39 -6.14 -2.90
N GLY A 185 -6.44 -6.55 -4.17
CA GLY A 185 -5.66 -5.94 -5.23
C GLY A 185 -4.28 -6.54 -5.46
N TRP A 186 -3.47 -5.81 -6.23
CA TRP A 186 -2.19 -6.29 -6.74
C TRP A 186 -1.14 -6.49 -5.64
N GLU A 187 -1.16 -5.69 -4.57
CA GLU A 187 -0.22 -5.83 -3.44
C GLU A 187 -0.43 -7.17 -2.72
N GLU A 188 -1.68 -7.58 -2.52
CA GLU A 188 -2.03 -8.89 -1.95
C GLU A 188 -1.45 -10.01 -2.82
N TYR A 189 -1.56 -9.87 -4.14
CA TYR A 189 -1.03 -10.84 -5.08
C TYR A 189 0.51 -10.86 -5.11
N ALA A 190 1.16 -9.71 -5.18
CA ALA A 190 2.62 -9.58 -5.25
C ALA A 190 3.31 -10.09 -3.98
N THR A 191 2.70 -9.87 -2.82
CA THR A 191 3.34 -10.13 -1.51
C THR A 191 2.88 -11.43 -0.85
N LEU A 192 2.23 -12.33 -1.60
CA LEU A 192 1.64 -13.57 -1.06
C LEU A 192 0.64 -13.32 0.09
N GLY A 193 -0.07 -12.19 0.04
CA GLY A 193 -1.03 -11.76 1.05
C GLY A 193 -0.39 -11.19 2.32
N ARG A 194 0.91 -10.84 2.29
CA ARG A 194 1.60 -10.23 3.42
C ARG A 194 1.24 -8.74 3.58
N HIS A 195 1.12 -8.05 2.46
CA HIS A 195 0.81 -6.63 2.37
C HIS A 195 -0.40 -6.43 1.47
N TYR A 196 -1.21 -5.46 1.84
CA TYR A 196 -2.44 -5.05 1.17
C TYR A 196 -2.92 -3.75 1.83
N PRO A 197 -3.80 -2.97 1.17
CA PRO A 197 -4.41 -1.80 1.77
C PRO A 197 -5.25 -2.20 2.99
N GLY A 198 -5.01 -1.57 4.14
CA GLY A 198 -5.87 -1.68 5.33
C GLY A 198 -7.07 -0.73 5.30
N GLY A 199 -6.98 0.33 4.51
CA GLY A 199 -8.02 1.32 4.33
C GLY A 199 -7.57 2.38 3.33
N TRP A 200 -8.45 3.35 3.08
CA TRP A 200 -8.13 4.54 2.29
C TRP A 200 -9.12 5.67 2.61
N ALA A 201 -8.70 6.90 2.35
CA ALA A 201 -9.54 8.08 2.45
C ALA A 201 -10.00 8.58 1.08
N THR A 202 -11.16 9.23 1.07
CA THR A 202 -11.68 10.05 -0.03
C THR A 202 -12.05 11.43 0.52
N LYS A 203 -12.60 12.32 -0.31
CA LYS A 203 -13.09 13.62 0.17
C LYS A 203 -14.35 13.46 1.04
N GLU A 204 -15.06 12.34 0.89
CA GLU A 204 -16.38 12.10 1.46
C GLU A 204 -16.37 11.16 2.66
N ALA A 205 -15.48 10.16 2.66
CA ALA A 205 -15.43 9.10 3.68
C ALA A 205 -14.04 8.47 3.79
N ILE A 206 -13.80 7.76 4.90
CA ILE A 206 -12.70 6.82 5.07
C ILE A 206 -13.24 5.39 5.01
N TYR A 207 -12.50 4.50 4.36
CA TYR A 207 -12.89 3.13 4.07
C TYR A 207 -12.00 2.17 4.84
N CYS A 208 -12.58 1.24 5.60
CA CYS A 208 -11.86 0.31 6.46
C CYS A 208 -11.99 -1.12 5.94
N VAL A 209 -10.87 -1.80 5.70
CA VAL A 209 -10.86 -3.27 5.54
C VAL A 209 -11.03 -3.87 6.94
N LYS A 210 -12.28 -4.02 7.38
CA LYS A 210 -12.58 -4.31 8.79
C LYS A 210 -11.93 -5.61 9.29
N ASP A 211 -11.84 -6.62 8.44
CA ASP A 211 -11.37 -7.96 8.81
C ASP A 211 -9.90 -7.99 9.28
N VAL A 212 -9.14 -6.91 9.07
CA VAL A 212 -7.71 -6.83 9.45
C VAL A 212 -7.48 -6.06 10.76
N TYR A 213 -8.54 -5.53 11.37
CA TYR A 213 -8.46 -4.73 12.59
C TYR A 213 -9.29 -5.31 13.74
N ASP A 214 -8.68 -5.33 14.92
CA ASP A 214 -9.43 -5.30 16.18
C ASP A 214 -9.80 -3.83 16.46
N LEU A 215 -11.10 -3.51 16.46
CA LEU A 215 -11.61 -2.15 16.61
C LEU A 215 -11.31 -1.52 17.98
N ASN A 216 -10.87 -2.31 18.96
CA ASN A 216 -10.44 -1.80 20.26
C ASN A 216 -8.92 -1.64 20.39
N SER A 217 -8.17 -2.00 19.34
CA SER A 217 -6.71 -1.96 19.35
C SER A 217 -6.15 -0.58 19.00
N GLU A 218 -4.94 -0.30 19.49
CA GLU A 218 -4.19 0.87 19.07
C GLU A 218 -3.91 0.85 17.56
N ASN A 219 -3.72 -0.32 16.95
CA ASN A 219 -3.49 -0.43 15.51
C ASN A 219 -4.68 0.08 14.68
N PHE A 220 -5.91 -0.14 15.15
CA PHE A 220 -7.11 0.43 14.52
C PHE A 220 -7.20 1.94 14.74
N LEU A 221 -6.93 2.42 15.96
CA LEU A 221 -6.99 3.85 16.27
C LEU A 221 -5.92 4.65 15.52
N VAL A 222 -4.69 4.15 15.48
CA VAL A 222 -3.52 4.90 15.01
C VAL A 222 -3.29 4.62 13.53
N SER A 223 -3.00 3.36 13.16
CA SER A 223 -2.63 3.01 11.79
C SER A 223 -3.80 2.94 10.81
N TYR A 224 -5.05 3.11 11.28
CA TYR A 224 -6.20 3.29 10.40
C TYR A 224 -6.89 4.64 10.64
N LEU A 225 -7.56 4.82 11.79
CA LEU A 225 -8.39 6.01 12.01
C LEU A 225 -7.56 7.29 11.93
N ALA A 226 -6.44 7.37 12.66
CA ALA A 226 -5.63 8.57 12.67
C ALA A 226 -4.94 8.81 11.32
N HIS A 227 -4.40 7.75 10.69
CA HIS A 227 -3.78 7.83 9.36
C HIS A 227 -4.77 8.32 8.29
N GLU A 228 -5.87 7.61 8.08
CA GLU A 228 -6.88 7.96 7.06
C GLU A 228 -7.65 9.23 7.43
N GLY A 229 -7.84 9.49 8.73
CA GLY A 229 -8.41 10.73 9.23
C GLY A 229 -7.55 11.94 8.88
N GLN A 230 -6.23 11.80 8.92
CA GLN A 230 -5.30 12.86 8.50
C GLN A 230 -5.42 13.12 6.99
N HIS A 231 -5.48 12.08 6.15
CA HIS A 231 -5.75 12.24 4.72
C HIS A 231 -7.10 12.92 4.45
N PHE A 232 -8.16 12.49 5.14
CA PHE A 232 -9.49 13.06 5.00
C PHE A 232 -9.53 14.58 5.29
N GLU A 233 -8.80 15.03 6.31
CA GLU A 233 -8.69 16.46 6.61
C GLU A 233 -7.77 17.18 5.60
N ASP A 234 -6.66 16.56 5.20
CA ASP A 234 -5.74 17.15 4.23
C ASP A 234 -6.37 17.30 2.84
N TYR A 235 -7.27 16.42 2.42
CA TYR A 235 -8.02 16.60 1.17
C TYR A 235 -8.89 17.86 1.15
N LYS A 236 -9.27 18.38 2.32
CA LYS A 236 -10.03 19.64 2.45
C LYS A 236 -9.10 20.84 2.52
N LEU A 237 -8.02 20.73 3.30
CA LEU A 237 -7.10 21.84 3.55
C LEU A 237 -6.13 22.07 2.38
N PHE A 238 -5.66 20.98 1.76
CA PHE A 238 -4.60 20.97 0.74
C PHE A 238 -5.02 20.07 -0.44
N PRO A 239 -6.05 20.46 -1.21
CA PRO A 239 -6.73 19.58 -2.18
C PRO A 239 -5.88 19.12 -3.37
N LYS A 240 -4.68 19.70 -3.57
CA LYS A 240 -3.74 19.36 -4.65
C LYS A 240 -2.46 18.68 -4.17
N LEU A 241 -2.35 18.46 -2.86
CA LEU A 241 -1.14 17.93 -2.24
C LEU A 241 -0.84 16.51 -2.74
N SER A 242 0.43 16.24 -2.99
CA SER A 242 0.89 14.97 -3.54
C SER A 242 0.66 13.81 -2.57
N GLY A 243 0.58 12.59 -3.10
CA GLY A 243 0.50 11.38 -2.28
C GLY A 243 1.65 11.30 -1.27
N THR A 244 2.87 11.63 -1.68
CA THR A 244 4.05 11.61 -0.80
C THR A 244 3.92 12.57 0.38
N ASP A 245 3.43 13.79 0.15
CA ASP A 245 3.22 14.79 1.19
C ASP A 245 2.05 14.41 2.12
N LEU A 246 0.97 13.85 1.58
CA LEU A 246 -0.15 13.30 2.36
C LEU A 246 0.34 12.18 3.29
N GLU A 247 1.11 11.24 2.75
CA GLU A 247 1.70 10.11 3.47
C GLU A 247 2.65 10.55 4.58
N TYR A 248 3.50 11.55 4.33
CA TYR A 248 4.39 12.11 5.34
C TYR A 248 3.61 12.62 6.54
N ARG A 249 2.53 13.36 6.30
CA ARG A 249 1.68 13.93 7.34
C ARG A 249 0.93 12.85 8.12
N ALA A 250 0.34 11.87 7.44
CA ALA A 250 -0.35 10.75 8.09
C ALA A 250 0.59 9.90 8.96
N LYS A 251 1.83 9.66 8.51
CA LYS A 251 2.86 8.94 9.28
C LYS A 251 3.35 9.70 10.50
N LEU A 252 3.49 11.02 10.42
CA LEU A 252 3.75 11.85 11.60
C LEU A 252 2.61 11.76 12.61
N VAL A 253 1.36 11.73 12.14
CA VAL A 253 0.20 11.50 13.00
C VAL A 253 0.29 10.12 13.68
N GLU A 254 0.61 9.06 12.95
CA GLU A 254 0.77 7.73 13.54
C GLU A 254 1.79 7.74 14.68
N LEU A 255 3.00 8.28 14.44
CA LEU A 255 4.04 8.35 15.45
C LEU A 255 3.70 9.31 16.61
N SER A 256 2.88 10.32 16.37
CA SER A 256 2.44 11.23 17.43
C SER A 256 1.45 10.60 18.41
N MET A 257 0.65 9.65 17.94
CA MET A 257 -0.43 9.02 18.72
C MET A 257 -0.09 7.61 19.21
N ALA A 258 0.84 6.92 18.57
CA ALA A 258 1.25 5.59 18.96
C ALA A 258 1.90 5.58 20.36
N ASN A 259 1.58 4.54 21.13
CA ASN A 259 2.23 4.23 22.40
C ASN A 259 2.76 2.79 22.36
N GLU A 260 1.89 1.79 22.29
CA GLU A 260 2.29 0.38 22.32
C GLU A 260 2.97 -0.08 21.02
N THR A 261 2.53 0.46 19.88
CA THR A 261 2.99 0.12 18.53
C THR A 261 4.12 1.02 18.03
N LEU A 262 4.48 2.08 18.76
CA LEU A 262 5.37 3.15 18.27
C LEU A 262 6.69 2.62 17.71
N LEU A 263 7.44 1.82 18.47
CA LEU A 263 8.74 1.32 18.02
C LEU A 263 8.62 0.36 16.84
N LYS A 264 7.51 -0.40 16.76
CA LYS A 264 7.23 -1.29 15.63
C LYS A 264 6.93 -0.48 14.37
N THR A 265 6.08 0.55 14.46
CA THR A 265 5.74 1.45 13.36
C THR A 265 6.97 2.22 12.88
N LEU A 266 7.76 2.77 13.79
CA LEU A 266 9.01 3.45 13.47
C LEU A 266 10.01 2.51 12.78
N THR A 267 10.18 1.29 13.30
CA THR A 267 11.02 0.26 12.68
C THR A 267 10.53 -0.07 11.27
N PHE A 268 9.21 -0.14 11.06
CA PHE A 268 8.64 -0.35 9.73
C PHE A 268 9.00 0.81 8.79
N PHE A 269 8.88 2.06 9.21
CA PHE A 269 9.27 3.22 8.39
C PHE A 269 10.75 3.21 8.07
N ILE A 270 11.64 2.95 9.04
CA ILE A 270 13.09 2.86 8.82
C ILE A 270 13.42 1.77 7.77
N ASN A 271 12.81 0.59 7.88
CA ASN A 271 13.11 -0.52 6.98
C ASN A 271 12.56 -0.30 5.56
N ASN A 272 11.58 0.57 5.38
CA ASN A 272 10.95 0.88 4.09
C ASN A 272 11.19 2.35 3.68
N ALA A 273 12.24 2.97 4.21
CA ALA A 273 12.66 4.31 3.84
C ALA A 273 13.55 4.23 2.59
N ASP A 274 13.03 4.69 1.46
CA ASP A 274 13.76 4.76 0.21
C ASP A 274 13.35 6.03 -0.54
N TYR A 275 14.29 6.95 -0.65
CA TYR A 275 14.09 8.22 -1.31
C TYR A 275 14.09 8.10 -2.85
N GLU A 276 14.79 7.11 -3.41
CA GLU A 276 14.87 6.90 -4.86
C GLU A 276 13.70 6.05 -5.40
N SER A 277 12.79 5.64 -4.51
CA SER A 277 11.59 4.89 -4.88
C SER A 277 10.58 5.79 -5.57
N ASP A 278 9.85 5.28 -6.55
CA ASP A 278 8.66 5.96 -7.08
C ASP A 278 7.41 5.75 -6.17
N ASN A 279 7.54 5.00 -5.06
CA ASN A 279 6.44 4.74 -4.14
C ASN A 279 6.34 5.87 -3.11
N ALA A 280 5.19 6.56 -3.09
CA ALA A 280 4.89 7.63 -2.16
C ALA A 280 5.10 7.24 -0.68
N HIS A 281 4.76 6.01 -0.30
CA HIS A 281 4.95 5.55 1.07
C HIS A 281 6.44 5.46 1.43
N SER A 282 7.27 4.94 0.52
CA SER A 282 8.71 4.76 0.73
C SER A 282 9.45 6.10 0.83
N ILE A 283 9.10 7.06 -0.03
CA ILE A 283 9.64 8.42 0.04
C ILE A 283 9.20 9.09 1.34
N ALA A 284 7.92 8.99 1.70
CA ALA A 284 7.40 9.57 2.93
C ALA A 284 8.06 8.97 4.19
N ASN A 285 8.28 7.65 4.23
CA ASN A 285 9.04 6.98 5.28
C ASN A 285 10.43 7.60 5.43
N TYR A 286 11.14 7.77 4.32
CA TYR A 286 12.45 8.42 4.31
C TYR A 286 12.39 9.84 4.88
N CYS A 287 11.47 10.67 4.40
CA CYS A 287 11.34 12.05 4.88
C CYS A 287 10.99 12.12 6.37
N VAL A 288 10.09 11.26 6.87
CA VAL A 288 9.74 11.18 8.29
C VAL A 288 10.96 10.83 9.15
N ILE A 289 11.71 9.79 8.78
CA ILE A 289 12.89 9.37 9.54
C ILE A 289 13.99 10.42 9.49
N ARG A 290 14.23 11.04 8.32
CA ARG A 290 15.19 12.14 8.17
C ARG A 290 14.84 13.30 9.10
N ASP A 291 13.59 13.77 9.09
CA ASP A 291 13.19 14.95 9.84
C ASP A 291 13.15 14.70 11.35
N LEU A 292 12.71 13.51 11.77
CA LEU A 292 12.83 13.10 13.18
C LEU A 292 14.30 12.94 13.60
N SER A 293 15.17 12.46 12.72
CA SER A 293 16.61 12.35 13.02
C SER A 293 17.23 13.71 13.28
N LYS A 294 16.86 14.72 12.48
CA LYS A 294 17.29 16.11 12.66
C LYS A 294 16.77 16.69 13.96
N GLU A 295 15.50 16.43 14.29
CA GLU A 295 14.86 16.97 15.49
C GLU A 295 15.36 16.32 16.79
N ILE A 296 15.66 15.02 16.78
CA ILE A 296 15.97 14.26 18.01
C ILE A 296 17.48 14.06 18.20
N PHE A 297 18.21 13.79 17.13
CA PHE A 297 19.63 13.41 17.18
C PHE A 297 20.56 14.48 16.57
N GLU A 298 20.02 15.54 15.97
CA GLU A 298 20.80 16.55 15.24
C GLU A 298 21.66 15.95 14.11
N THR A 299 21.15 14.89 13.48
CA THR A 299 21.81 14.20 12.35
C THR A 299 20.86 14.06 11.17
N GLU A 300 21.41 13.90 9.95
CA GLU A 300 20.60 13.84 8.73
C GLU A 300 19.66 12.63 8.72
N PHE A 301 20.14 11.43 9.10
CA PHE A 301 19.35 10.21 9.03
C PHE A 301 19.91 9.13 9.97
N VAL A 302 19.07 8.59 10.85
CA VAL A 302 19.39 7.46 11.72
C VAL A 302 18.58 6.24 11.28
N ASN A 303 19.24 5.25 10.69
CA ASN A 303 18.64 3.97 10.30
C ASN A 303 18.79 2.86 11.35
N ASP A 304 19.48 3.14 12.46
CA ASP A 304 19.74 2.18 13.52
C ASP A 304 18.57 2.11 14.50
N THR A 305 17.81 1.02 14.43
CA THR A 305 16.64 0.79 15.31
C THR A 305 17.02 0.69 16.79
N GLU A 306 18.26 0.30 17.13
CA GLU A 306 18.70 0.23 18.52
C GLU A 306 18.87 1.64 19.10
N GLN A 307 19.37 2.59 18.31
CA GLN A 307 19.45 4.01 18.71
C GLN A 307 18.06 4.61 18.93
N TRP A 308 17.08 4.26 18.11
CA TRP A 308 15.70 4.69 18.32
C TRP A 308 15.07 4.08 19.58
N SER A 309 15.43 2.85 19.93
CA SER A 309 14.84 2.13 21.08
C SER A 309 15.16 2.76 22.44
N VAL A 310 16.23 3.56 22.53
CA VAL A 310 16.63 4.25 23.77
C VAL A 310 16.02 5.65 23.89
N VAL A 311 15.40 6.18 22.83
CA VAL A 311 14.67 7.45 22.87
C VAL A 311 13.32 7.23 23.55
N SER A 312 12.96 8.12 24.48
CA SER A 312 11.65 8.00 25.14
C SER A 312 10.50 8.17 24.15
N LEU A 313 9.47 7.33 24.25
CA LEU A 313 8.28 7.37 23.38
C LEU A 313 7.69 8.79 23.32
N LYS A 314 7.58 9.45 24.48
CA LYS A 314 7.08 10.83 24.60
C LYS A 314 7.91 11.84 23.81
N SER A 315 9.23 11.65 23.72
CA SER A 315 10.10 12.51 22.91
C SER A 315 9.79 12.34 21.43
N ILE A 316 9.62 11.10 20.97
CA ILE A 316 9.24 10.80 19.58
C ILE A 316 7.87 11.39 19.28
N ASN A 317 6.86 11.13 20.12
CA ASN A 317 5.52 11.68 19.94
C ASN A 317 5.55 13.21 19.82
N LYS A 318 6.26 13.89 20.72
CA LYS A 318 6.37 15.36 20.73
C LYS A 318 7.08 15.89 19.49
N ALA A 319 8.16 15.23 19.04
CA ALA A 319 8.85 15.60 17.81
C ALA A 319 7.93 15.45 16.60
N SER A 320 7.16 14.35 16.51
CA SER A 320 6.19 14.12 15.44
C SER A 320 5.09 15.18 15.41
N VAL A 321 4.52 15.56 16.56
CA VAL A 321 3.55 16.67 16.65
C VAL A 321 4.18 17.97 16.15
N LYS A 322 5.38 18.32 16.64
CA LYS A 322 6.08 19.55 16.26
C LYS A 322 6.31 19.63 14.75
N LEU A 323 6.76 18.53 14.12
CA LEU A 323 6.99 18.47 12.68
C LEU A 323 5.68 18.61 11.90
N LEU A 324 4.60 17.96 12.33
CA LEU A 324 3.29 18.03 11.69
C LEU A 324 2.69 19.44 11.78
N GLU A 325 2.76 20.07 12.95
CA GLU A 325 2.28 21.44 13.17
C GLU A 325 3.05 22.42 12.29
N LYS A 326 4.38 22.33 12.29
CA LYS A 326 5.24 23.15 11.45
C LYS A 326 4.92 22.97 9.96
N ASN A 327 4.80 21.73 9.50
CA ASN A 327 4.46 21.44 8.11
C ASN A 327 3.07 21.99 7.74
N THR A 328 2.11 21.92 8.66
CA THR A 328 0.77 22.50 8.47
C THR A 328 0.82 24.02 8.33
N GLU A 329 1.57 24.72 9.20
CA GLU A 329 1.75 26.16 9.12
C GLU A 329 2.42 26.57 7.80
N ASP A 330 3.50 25.87 7.43
CA ASP A 330 4.24 26.16 6.21
C ASP A 330 3.39 25.93 4.95
N LEU A 331 2.56 24.86 4.91
CA LEU A 331 1.59 24.61 3.84
C LEU A 331 0.49 25.67 3.77
N MET A 332 -0.07 26.09 4.91
CA MET A 332 -1.06 27.16 4.96
C MET A 332 -0.51 28.48 4.42
N ASN A 333 0.76 28.79 4.71
CA ASN A 333 1.44 29.97 4.18
C ASN A 333 1.70 29.89 2.67
N ALA A 334 1.95 28.69 2.15
CA ALA A 334 2.17 28.46 0.73
C ALA A 334 0.87 28.42 -0.10
N GLY A 335 -0.28 28.12 0.53
CA GLY A 335 -1.62 28.21 -0.04
C GLY A 335 -2.19 26.89 -0.58
N SER A 336 -3.47 26.91 -0.99
CA SER A 336 -4.22 25.70 -1.38
C SER A 336 -3.80 25.07 -2.72
N GLU A 337 -2.93 25.76 -3.47
CA GLU A 337 -2.45 25.33 -4.78
C GLU A 337 -1.13 24.53 -4.71
N VAL A 338 -0.60 24.32 -3.51
CA VAL A 338 0.62 23.55 -3.29
C VAL A 338 0.40 22.10 -3.70
N VAL A 339 1.24 21.64 -4.63
CA VAL A 339 1.25 20.25 -5.10
C VAL A 339 2.24 19.41 -4.31
N SER A 340 3.42 19.94 -3.98
CA SER A 340 4.39 19.23 -3.15
C SER A 340 5.19 20.20 -2.31
N PHE A 341 5.55 19.78 -1.10
CA PHE A 341 6.17 20.64 -0.10
C PHE A 341 7.40 20.02 0.55
N ILE A 342 7.30 18.76 0.97
CA ILE A 342 8.45 18.06 1.53
C ILE A 342 9.48 17.88 0.42
N LYS A 343 10.70 18.32 0.72
CA LYS A 343 11.81 18.15 -0.21
C LYS A 343 12.52 16.83 0.09
N PRO A 344 13.08 16.18 -0.94
CA PRO A 344 14.17 15.21 -0.82
C PRO A 344 15.22 15.53 0.23
#